data_AF-A0A9E3WNZ2-F1
#
_entry.id   AF-A0A9E3WNZ2-F1
#
_cell.length_a   1.000
_cell.length_b   1.000
_cell.length_c   1.000
_cell.angle_alpha   90.00
_cell.angle_beta   90.00
_cell.angle_gamma   90.00
#
_symmetry.space_group_name_H-M   'P 1'
#
loop_
_entity.id
_entity.type
_entity.pdbx_description
1 polymer ?
#
loop_
_entity_poly.entity_id
_entity_poly.type
_entity_poly.pdbx_seq_one_letter_code
_entity_poly.pdbx_strand_id
1 'polypeptide(L)'
;MPPRKMKKKALSLPVPKMTVTIDRLKAVLAKRKKSELIDVIVGIAKADRGIQRQLESRFGVETPPVELIAATRVAIADATDFDEREINYNFDYDDEAYGTVKRNLARLIELGHLREAMELAQEVMSEGSCQVEMSDEGLMTEDIEECLQVVITAVAKSDLPAAEVAAWCADMTKRDRIGVHCDSELAALANSVER
;
A
#
# COMPACT_ATOMS: atom_id res chain seq x y z
N MET A 1 -17.56 -20.33 -66.46
CA MET A 1 -18.22 -19.31 -65.61
C MET A 1 -18.21 -19.82 -64.17
N PRO A 2 -17.55 -19.14 -63.21
CA PRO A 2 -17.54 -19.54 -61.80
C PRO A 2 -18.77 -18.99 -61.03
N PRO A 3 -19.17 -19.60 -59.90
CA PRO A 3 -20.37 -19.19 -59.17
C PRO A 3 -20.13 -17.94 -58.32
N ARG A 4 -21.15 -17.06 -58.29
CA ARG A 4 -21.25 -15.84 -57.49
C ARG A 4 -21.20 -16.16 -55.99
N LYS A 5 -20.18 -15.68 -55.27
CA LYS A 5 -20.18 -15.66 -53.80
C LYS A 5 -21.15 -14.59 -53.29
N MET A 6 -22.28 -15.00 -52.72
CA MET A 6 -23.14 -14.12 -51.94
C MET A 6 -22.55 -13.95 -50.53
N LYS A 7 -22.08 -12.74 -50.21
CA LYS A 7 -21.74 -12.34 -48.84
C LYS A 7 -23.05 -12.08 -48.06
N LYS A 8 -23.41 -12.97 -47.12
CA LYS A 8 -24.42 -12.64 -46.11
C LYS A 8 -23.74 -11.90 -44.96
N LYS A 9 -24.09 -10.61 -44.83
CA LYS A 9 -23.74 -9.73 -43.69
C LYS A 9 -24.21 -10.38 -42.39
N ALA A 10 -23.29 -10.64 -41.47
CA ALA A 10 -23.64 -10.82 -40.07
C ALA A 10 -24.16 -9.47 -39.55
N LEU A 11 -25.41 -9.42 -39.09
CA LEU A 11 -25.89 -8.30 -38.28
C LEU A 11 -25.23 -8.43 -36.90
N SER A 12 -24.13 -7.71 -36.69
CA SER A 12 -23.65 -7.42 -35.34
C SER A 12 -24.58 -6.37 -34.74
N LEU A 13 -25.37 -6.78 -33.74
CA LEU A 13 -26.03 -5.82 -32.87
C LEU A 13 -24.94 -5.00 -32.16
N PRO A 14 -25.00 -3.66 -32.16
CA PRO A 14 -23.98 -2.85 -31.52
C PRO A 14 -24.02 -3.09 -30.01
N VAL A 15 -22.98 -3.70 -29.47
CA VAL A 15 -22.75 -3.77 -28.02
C VAL A 15 -22.67 -2.32 -27.54
N PRO A 16 -23.55 -1.87 -26.63
CA PRO A 16 -23.49 -0.50 -26.14
C PRO A 16 -22.13 -0.27 -25.49
N LYS A 17 -21.38 0.71 -26.00
CA LYS A 17 -20.07 1.08 -25.48
C LYS A 17 -20.22 1.47 -24.01
N MET A 18 -19.40 0.87 -23.14
CA MET A 18 -19.41 1.06 -21.67
C MET A 18 -19.41 2.55 -21.25
N THR A 19 -18.78 3.39 -22.07
CA THR A 19 -18.75 4.86 -21.93
C THR A 19 -20.15 5.49 -21.91
N VAL A 20 -21.07 5.02 -22.77
CA VAL A 20 -22.46 5.51 -22.84
C VAL A 20 -23.22 5.19 -21.54
N THR A 21 -22.89 4.09 -20.89
CA THR A 21 -23.51 3.68 -19.62
C THR A 21 -23.03 4.55 -18.47
N ILE A 22 -21.73 4.85 -18.40
CA ILE A 22 -21.15 5.74 -17.38
C ILE A 22 -21.69 7.17 -17.54
N ASP A 23 -21.81 7.69 -18.76
CA ASP A 23 -22.35 9.02 -19.01
C ASP A 23 -23.82 9.14 -18.58
N ARG A 24 -24.62 8.10 -18.81
CA ARG A 24 -26.02 8.03 -18.34
C ARG A 24 -26.08 7.96 -16.83
N LEU A 25 -25.22 7.18 -16.19
CA LEU A 25 -25.14 7.09 -14.73
C LEU A 25 -24.80 8.47 -14.14
N LYS A 26 -23.80 9.15 -14.70
CA LYS A 26 -23.42 10.52 -14.30
C LYS A 26 -24.60 11.49 -14.42
N ALA A 27 -25.35 11.44 -15.52
CA ALA A 27 -26.52 12.29 -15.72
C ALA A 27 -27.66 12.02 -14.73
N VAL A 28 -27.84 10.77 -14.28
CA VAL A 28 -28.81 10.42 -13.25
C VAL A 28 -28.35 10.88 -11.87
N LEU A 29 -27.08 10.63 -11.52
CA LEU A 29 -26.50 11.04 -10.23
C LEU A 29 -26.48 12.57 -10.07
N ALA A 30 -26.24 13.32 -11.16
CA ALA A 30 -26.25 14.78 -11.15
C ALA A 30 -27.61 15.40 -10.77
N LYS A 31 -28.70 14.64 -10.83
CA LYS A 31 -30.06 15.08 -10.45
C LYS A 31 -30.42 14.73 -9.00
N ARG A 32 -29.57 13.99 -8.29
CA ARG A 32 -29.82 13.55 -6.91
C ARG A 32 -29.38 14.61 -5.91
N LYS A 33 -29.96 14.55 -4.71
CA LYS A 33 -29.54 15.43 -3.61
C LYS A 33 -28.15 15.01 -3.12
N LYS A 34 -27.38 15.96 -2.61
CA LYS A 34 -26.06 15.70 -2.02
C LYS A 34 -26.12 14.62 -0.93
N SER A 35 -27.13 14.65 -0.07
CA SER A 35 -27.33 13.64 0.98
C SER A 35 -27.54 12.23 0.41
N GLU A 36 -28.39 12.10 -0.61
CA GLU A 36 -28.66 10.81 -1.26
C GLU A 36 -27.40 10.23 -1.92
N LEU A 37 -26.55 11.08 -2.49
CA LEU A 37 -25.28 10.66 -3.07
C LEU A 37 -24.28 10.22 -1.99
N ILE A 38 -24.22 10.94 -0.86
CA ILE A 38 -23.39 10.54 0.28
C ILE A 38 -23.82 9.16 0.80
N ASP A 39 -25.12 8.94 0.98
CA ASP A 39 -25.65 7.66 1.47
C ASP A 39 -25.30 6.49 0.54
N VAL A 40 -25.41 6.70 -0.78
CA VAL A 40 -25.03 5.68 -1.78
C VAL A 40 -23.53 5.39 -1.73
N ILE A 41 -22.68 6.42 -1.66
CA ILE A 41 -21.22 6.25 -1.60
C ILE A 41 -20.82 5.49 -0.33
N VAL A 42 -21.40 5.86 0.83
CA VAL A 42 -21.18 5.17 2.10
C VAL A 42 -21.69 3.73 2.04
N GLY A 43 -22.82 3.49 1.38
CA GLY A 43 -23.35 2.14 1.17
C GLY A 43 -22.40 1.25 0.36
N ILE A 44 -21.78 1.80 -0.69
CA ILE A 44 -20.78 1.08 -1.49
C ILE A 44 -19.52 0.81 -0.66
N ALA A 45 -19.02 1.81 0.07
CA ALA A 45 -17.85 1.66 0.94
C ALA A 45 -18.04 0.57 2.01
N LYS A 46 -19.24 0.48 2.60
CA LYS A 46 -19.56 -0.57 3.58
C LYS A 46 -19.54 -1.98 2.99
N ALA A 47 -19.79 -2.12 1.69
CA ALA A 47 -19.80 -3.41 1.01
C ALA A 47 -18.41 -3.83 0.49
N ASP A 48 -17.47 -2.88 0.37
CA ASP A 48 -16.17 -3.09 -0.25
C ASP A 48 -15.07 -2.31 0.50
N ARG A 49 -14.17 -3.06 1.16
CA ARG A 49 -13.07 -2.48 1.95
C ARG A 49 -12.05 -1.73 1.08
N GLY A 50 -11.84 -2.14 -0.17
CA GLY A 50 -10.94 -1.42 -1.09
C GLY A 50 -11.49 -0.04 -1.43
N ILE A 51 -12.79 0.04 -1.74
CA ILE A 51 -13.47 1.32 -2.00
C ILE A 51 -13.49 2.20 -0.73
N GLN A 52 -13.72 1.61 0.45
CA GLN A 52 -13.62 2.34 1.71
C GLN A 52 -12.24 2.99 1.89
N ARG A 53 -11.15 2.21 1.77
CA ARG A 53 -9.77 2.71 1.87
C ARG A 53 -9.49 3.83 0.87
N GLN A 54 -9.94 3.68 -0.38
CA GLN A 54 -9.78 4.71 -1.41
C GLN A 54 -10.53 6.01 -1.07
N LEU A 55 -11.74 5.92 -0.54
CA LEU A 55 -12.55 7.09 -0.17
C LEU A 55 -11.97 7.81 1.05
N GLU A 56 -11.57 7.08 2.09
CA GLU A 56 -10.92 7.65 3.28
C GLU A 56 -9.64 8.40 2.91
N SER A 57 -8.79 7.78 2.08
CA SER A 57 -7.59 8.40 1.51
C SER A 57 -7.92 9.65 0.68
N ARG A 58 -8.89 9.55 -0.24
CA ARG A 58 -9.24 10.65 -1.16
C ARG A 58 -9.87 11.85 -0.46
N PHE A 59 -10.64 11.63 0.61
CA PHE A 59 -11.36 12.70 1.30
C PHE A 59 -10.72 13.12 2.61
N GLY A 60 -9.54 12.58 2.96
CA GLY A 60 -8.81 12.95 4.16
C GLY A 60 -9.64 12.74 5.43
N VAL A 61 -10.41 11.64 5.47
CA VAL A 61 -11.13 11.27 6.69
C VAL A 61 -10.09 11.04 7.77
N GLU A 62 -10.13 11.85 8.83
CA GLU A 62 -9.20 11.72 9.95
C GLU A 62 -9.47 10.40 10.67
N THR A 63 -8.70 9.39 10.31
CA THR A 63 -8.58 8.18 11.11
C THR A 63 -7.85 8.56 12.39
N PRO A 64 -8.45 8.30 13.58
CA PRO A 64 -7.76 8.49 14.84
C PRO A 64 -6.40 7.76 14.79
N PRO A 65 -5.31 8.35 15.32
CA PRO A 65 -3.98 7.74 15.23
C PRO A 65 -3.93 6.28 15.72
N VAL A 66 -4.71 5.95 16.76
CA VAL A 66 -4.85 4.59 17.28
C VAL A 66 -5.42 3.62 16.24
N GLU A 67 -6.46 4.04 15.51
CA GLU A 67 -7.07 3.24 14.45
C GLU A 67 -6.13 3.14 13.24
N LEU A 68 -5.37 4.19 12.94
CA LEU A 68 -4.39 4.18 11.86
C LEU A 68 -3.21 3.25 12.15
N ILE A 69 -2.74 3.20 13.40
CA ILE A 69 -1.71 2.24 13.84
C ILE A 69 -2.25 0.81 13.70
N ALA A 70 -3.46 0.55 14.21
CA ALA A 70 -4.08 -0.77 14.10
C ALA A 70 -4.28 -1.19 12.64
N ALA A 71 -4.75 -0.28 11.78
CA ALA A 71 -4.90 -0.53 10.36
C ALA A 71 -3.56 -0.79 9.66
N THR A 72 -2.50 -0.10 10.07
CA THR A 72 -1.14 -0.35 9.56
C THR A 72 -0.66 -1.75 9.93
N ARG A 73 -0.85 -2.19 11.18
CA ARG A 73 -0.48 -3.56 11.58
C ARG A 73 -1.21 -4.63 10.81
N VAL A 74 -2.50 -4.43 10.55
CA VAL A 74 -3.28 -5.33 9.69
C VAL A 74 -2.72 -5.34 8.27
N ALA A 75 -2.42 -4.17 7.70
CA ALA A 75 -1.83 -4.09 6.37
C ALA A 75 -0.43 -4.72 6.29
N ILE A 76 0.38 -4.63 7.34
CA ILE A 76 1.66 -5.35 7.43
C ILE A 76 1.41 -6.85 7.40
N ALA A 77 0.50 -7.35 8.24
CA ALA A 77 0.16 -8.77 8.27
C ALA A 77 -0.38 -9.27 6.92
N ASP A 78 -1.25 -8.50 6.27
CA ASP A 78 -1.78 -8.82 4.93
C ASP A 78 -0.64 -8.85 3.88
N ALA A 79 0.29 -7.88 3.93
CA ALA A 79 1.39 -7.76 2.98
C ALA A 79 2.44 -8.88 3.14
N THR A 80 2.70 -9.30 4.38
CA THR A 80 3.74 -10.27 4.71
C THR A 80 3.21 -11.70 4.85
N ASP A 81 1.92 -11.93 4.61
CA ASP A 81 1.33 -13.27 4.62
C ASP A 81 1.87 -14.07 3.42
N PHE A 82 2.16 -15.36 3.65
CA PHE A 82 2.54 -16.30 2.60
C PHE A 82 2.15 -17.72 3.02
N ASP A 83 1.86 -18.59 2.04
CA ASP A 83 1.61 -20.00 2.33
C ASP A 83 2.95 -20.71 2.59
N GLU A 84 3.14 -21.25 3.80
CA GLU A 84 4.34 -22.03 4.18
C GLU A 84 4.61 -23.22 3.23
N ARG A 85 3.60 -23.68 2.49
CA ARG A 85 3.76 -24.76 1.49
C ARG A 85 4.45 -24.29 0.22
N GLU A 86 4.51 -22.98 0.00
CA GLU A 86 5.12 -22.32 -1.17
C GLU A 86 6.51 -21.75 -0.86
N ILE A 87 7.08 -22.04 0.32
CA ILE A 87 8.47 -21.66 0.66
C ILE A 87 9.45 -22.20 -0.39
N ASN A 88 10.42 -21.37 -0.78
CA ASN A 88 11.37 -21.56 -1.88
C ASN A 88 10.74 -21.57 -3.29
N TYR A 89 9.56 -20.96 -3.43
CA TYR A 89 8.95 -20.64 -4.71
C TYR A 89 8.60 -19.15 -4.76
N ASN A 90 8.41 -18.62 -5.96
CA ASN A 90 7.81 -17.31 -6.14
C ASN A 90 6.29 -17.42 -5.95
N PHE A 91 5.82 -17.06 -4.76
CA PHE A 91 4.41 -17.00 -4.41
C PHE A 91 3.82 -15.62 -4.74
N ASP A 92 2.49 -15.61 -4.89
CA ASP A 92 1.72 -14.38 -4.99
C ASP A 92 1.70 -13.69 -3.61
N TYR A 93 1.83 -12.38 -3.58
CA TYR A 93 1.78 -11.58 -2.35
C TYR A 93 0.97 -10.31 -2.57
N ASP A 94 0.47 -9.71 -1.49
CA ASP A 94 -0.41 -8.53 -1.57
C ASP A 94 0.43 -7.23 -1.69
N ASP A 95 0.80 -6.87 -2.92
CA ASP A 95 1.49 -5.62 -3.26
C ASP A 95 0.65 -4.37 -2.91
N GLU A 96 -0.67 -4.43 -3.05
CA GLU A 96 -1.59 -3.38 -2.64
C GLU A 96 -1.57 -3.13 -1.12
N ALA A 97 -1.33 -4.18 -0.32
CA ALA A 97 -1.16 -4.07 1.12
C ALA A 97 0.14 -3.33 1.48
N TYR A 98 1.27 -3.60 0.81
CA TYR A 98 2.48 -2.77 0.94
C TYR A 98 2.22 -1.31 0.58
N GLY A 99 1.51 -1.06 -0.53
CA GLY A 99 1.06 0.29 -0.89
C GLY A 99 0.21 0.96 0.21
N THR A 100 -0.54 0.19 0.99
CA THR A 100 -1.32 0.67 2.13
C THR A 100 -0.44 0.96 3.34
N VAL A 101 0.53 0.09 3.65
CA VAL A 101 1.54 0.31 4.69
C VAL A 101 2.27 1.63 4.44
N LYS A 102 2.81 1.83 3.23
CA LYS A 102 3.53 3.06 2.83
C LYS A 102 2.69 4.33 3.07
N ARG A 103 1.42 4.31 2.65
CA ARG A 103 0.50 5.44 2.83
C ARG A 103 0.21 5.73 4.31
N ASN A 104 -0.02 4.69 5.10
CA ASN A 104 -0.32 4.86 6.52
C ASN A 104 0.89 5.36 7.31
N LEU A 105 2.09 4.87 7.01
CA LEU A 105 3.34 5.36 7.61
C LEU A 105 3.54 6.84 7.31
N ALA A 106 3.39 7.25 6.04
CA ALA A 106 3.45 8.66 5.64
C ALA A 106 2.42 9.50 6.42
N ARG A 107 1.19 8.98 6.57
CA ARG A 107 0.13 9.68 7.29
C ARG A 107 0.40 9.80 8.78
N LEU A 108 0.96 8.78 9.43
CA LEU A 108 1.37 8.86 10.84
C LEU A 108 2.43 9.95 11.05
N ILE A 109 3.41 10.02 10.14
CA ILE A 109 4.46 11.05 10.17
C ILE A 109 3.85 12.46 10.00
N GLU A 110 2.95 12.65 9.05
CA GLU A 110 2.24 13.93 8.83
C GLU A 110 1.46 14.38 10.08
N LEU A 111 0.91 13.43 10.83
CA LEU A 111 0.15 13.68 12.06
C LEU A 111 1.06 13.86 13.29
N GLY A 112 2.39 13.77 13.15
CA GLY A 112 3.35 13.93 14.24
C GLY A 112 3.62 12.66 15.05
N HIS A 113 3.13 11.50 14.61
CA HIS A 113 3.31 10.19 15.24
C HIS A 113 4.55 9.46 14.70
N LEU A 114 5.70 10.16 14.72
CA LEU A 114 6.95 9.62 14.18
C LEU A 114 7.43 8.38 14.94
N ARG A 115 7.28 8.35 16.28
CA ARG A 115 7.73 7.23 17.10
C ARG A 115 6.95 5.95 16.77
N GLU A 116 5.65 6.06 16.62
CA GLU A 116 4.79 4.95 16.24
C GLU A 116 5.08 4.48 14.80
N ALA A 117 5.39 5.41 13.88
CA ALA A 117 5.85 5.06 12.55
C ALA A 117 7.22 4.33 12.55
N MET A 118 8.14 4.72 13.44
CA MET A 118 9.42 4.04 13.64
C MET A 118 9.26 2.61 14.19
N GLU A 119 8.31 2.40 15.11
CA GLU A 119 7.97 1.06 15.61
C GLU A 119 7.39 0.18 14.50
N LEU A 120 6.43 0.71 13.73
CA LEU A 120 5.83 -0.02 12.61
C LEU A 120 6.85 -0.32 11.50
N ALA A 121 7.82 0.57 11.25
CA ALA A 121 8.92 0.29 10.32
C ALA A 121 9.78 -0.89 10.75
N GLN A 122 9.99 -1.08 12.06
CA GLN A 122 10.68 -2.26 12.59
C GLN A 122 9.87 -3.54 12.40
N GLU A 123 8.53 -3.46 12.49
CA GLU A 123 7.63 -4.57 12.17
C GLU A 123 7.73 -4.92 10.67
N VAL A 124 7.65 -3.92 9.77
CA VAL A 124 7.85 -4.10 8.32
C VAL A 124 9.21 -4.75 8.00
N MET A 125 10.29 -4.25 8.60
CA MET A 125 11.62 -4.81 8.40
C MET A 125 11.68 -6.28 8.83
N SER A 126 11.17 -6.59 10.02
CA SER A 126 11.23 -7.95 10.58
C SER A 126 10.42 -8.96 9.77
N GLU A 127 9.16 -8.63 9.46
CA GLU A 127 8.22 -9.53 8.80
C GLU A 127 8.47 -9.58 7.28
N GLY A 128 8.75 -8.43 6.65
CA GLY A 128 9.09 -8.36 5.23
C GLY A 128 10.38 -9.09 4.89
N SER A 129 11.43 -8.90 5.69
CA SER A 129 12.70 -9.63 5.51
C SER A 129 12.51 -11.15 5.69
N CYS A 130 11.63 -11.56 6.61
CA CYS A 130 11.23 -12.97 6.74
C CYS A 130 10.50 -13.48 5.48
N GLN A 131 9.58 -12.70 4.91
CA GLN A 131 8.87 -13.08 3.68
C GLN A 131 9.84 -13.24 2.50
N VAL A 132 10.81 -12.33 2.36
CA VAL A 132 11.85 -12.41 1.31
C VAL A 132 12.70 -13.66 1.48
N GLU A 133 13.11 -13.99 2.72
CA GLU A 133 13.87 -15.22 3.02
C GLU A 133 13.13 -16.49 2.57
N MET A 134 11.80 -16.45 2.52
CA MET A 134 10.96 -17.59 2.09
C MET A 134 10.72 -17.64 0.58
N SER A 135 11.07 -16.59 -0.16
CA SER A 135 10.93 -16.47 -1.61
C SER A 135 12.22 -16.90 -2.33
N ASP A 136 12.11 -17.41 -3.56
CA ASP A 136 13.29 -17.74 -4.39
C ASP A 136 13.97 -16.49 -4.95
N GLU A 137 13.17 -15.55 -5.50
CA GLU A 137 13.69 -14.32 -6.12
C GLU A 137 13.52 -13.06 -5.26
N GLY A 138 12.80 -13.13 -4.13
CA GLY A 138 12.62 -11.98 -3.23
C GLY A 138 11.81 -10.85 -3.83
N LEU A 139 10.72 -11.18 -4.55
CA LEU A 139 9.93 -10.26 -5.39
C LEU A 139 9.37 -9.02 -4.68
N MET A 140 9.26 -9.05 -3.35
CA MET A 140 8.71 -7.99 -2.49
C MET A 140 9.78 -7.04 -1.94
N THR A 141 11.05 -7.21 -2.30
CA THR A 141 12.17 -6.41 -1.76
C THR A 141 11.97 -4.92 -2.00
N GLU A 142 11.60 -4.52 -3.22
CA GLU A 142 11.40 -3.12 -3.57
C GLU A 142 10.24 -2.49 -2.78
N ASP A 143 9.12 -3.20 -2.61
CA ASP A 143 7.96 -2.71 -1.86
C ASP A 143 8.24 -2.51 -0.37
N ILE A 144 9.03 -3.42 0.22
CA ILE A 144 9.52 -3.27 1.60
C ILE A 144 10.37 -2.00 1.71
N GLU A 145 11.36 -1.83 0.83
CA GLU A 145 12.24 -0.66 0.85
C GLU A 145 11.47 0.64 0.64
N GLU A 146 10.49 0.66 -0.26
CA GLU A 146 9.63 1.82 -0.48
C GLU A 146 8.82 2.20 0.77
N CYS A 147 8.38 1.23 1.58
CA CYS A 147 7.72 1.49 2.86
C CYS A 147 8.70 2.06 3.88
N LEU A 148 9.89 1.45 4.01
CA LEU A 148 10.91 1.86 4.98
C LEU A 148 11.48 3.24 4.68
N GLN A 149 11.69 3.57 3.40
CA GLN A 149 12.27 4.84 2.96
C GLN A 149 11.46 6.05 3.42
N VAL A 150 10.14 5.92 3.54
CA VAL A 150 9.25 6.97 4.05
C VAL A 150 9.65 7.36 5.48
N VAL A 151 9.91 6.36 6.32
CA VAL A 151 10.25 6.55 7.73
C VAL A 151 11.71 6.98 7.88
N ILE A 152 12.65 6.34 7.16
CA ILE A 152 14.07 6.73 7.16
C ILE A 152 14.23 8.21 6.81
N THR A 153 13.54 8.67 5.76
CA THR A 153 13.57 10.07 5.32
C THR A 153 13.00 11.02 6.37
N ALA A 154 11.98 10.59 7.12
CA ALA A 154 11.38 11.39 8.18
C ALA A 154 12.29 11.48 9.41
N VAL A 155 12.90 10.36 9.82
CA VAL A 155 13.87 10.32 10.93
C VAL A 155 15.06 11.22 10.62
N ALA A 156 15.60 11.17 9.40
CA ALA A 156 16.71 12.02 8.96
C ALA A 156 16.43 13.54 9.05
N LYS A 157 15.15 13.94 9.03
CA LYS A 157 14.70 15.34 9.12
C LYS A 157 14.17 15.72 10.50
N SER A 158 14.17 14.78 11.44
CA SER A 158 13.61 14.97 12.77
C SER A 158 14.61 15.59 13.73
N ASP A 159 14.11 16.15 14.83
CA ASP A 159 14.92 16.66 15.94
C ASP A 159 15.17 15.59 17.02
N LEU A 160 15.11 14.29 16.65
CA LEU A 160 15.35 13.20 17.59
C LEU A 160 16.80 13.20 18.09
N PRO A 161 17.05 12.78 19.35
CA PRO A 161 18.41 12.66 19.86
C PRO A 161 19.25 11.70 19.00
N ALA A 162 20.49 12.06 18.72
CA ALA A 162 21.43 11.25 17.94
C ALA A 162 21.53 9.79 18.42
N ALA A 163 21.63 9.59 19.74
CA ALA A 163 21.68 8.26 20.34
C ALA A 163 20.40 7.44 20.07
N GLU A 164 19.25 8.09 19.99
CA GLU A 164 17.97 7.46 19.68
C GLU A 164 17.91 7.02 18.21
N VAL A 165 18.33 7.89 17.30
CA VAL A 165 18.40 7.57 15.85
C VAL A 165 19.39 6.43 15.60
N ALA A 166 20.58 6.47 16.20
CA ALA A 166 21.58 5.43 16.06
C ALA A 166 21.09 4.07 16.62
N ALA A 167 20.42 4.07 17.77
CA ALA A 167 19.81 2.87 18.34
C ALA A 167 18.73 2.30 17.42
N TRP A 168 17.86 3.15 16.85
CA TRP A 168 16.83 2.72 15.92
C TRP A 168 17.42 2.12 14.63
N CYS A 169 18.45 2.75 14.05
CA CYS A 169 19.16 2.18 12.90
C CYS A 169 19.77 0.81 13.21
N ALA A 170 20.40 0.65 14.38
CA ALA A 170 20.96 -0.63 14.81
C ALA A 170 19.87 -1.70 14.98
N ASP A 171 18.71 -1.34 15.53
CA ASP A 171 17.57 -2.25 15.66
C ASP A 171 16.99 -2.66 14.29
N MET A 172 16.94 -1.73 13.33
CA MET A 172 16.51 -2.00 11.96
C MET A 172 17.46 -3.01 11.29
N THR A 173 18.76 -2.75 11.30
CA THR A 173 19.77 -3.66 10.73
C THR A 173 19.75 -5.03 11.41
N LYS A 174 19.50 -5.11 12.72
CA LYS A 174 19.38 -6.38 13.44
C LYS A 174 18.14 -7.19 13.02
N ARG A 175 17.07 -6.51 12.62
CA ARG A 175 15.80 -7.13 12.20
C ARG A 175 15.79 -7.52 10.73
N ASP A 176 16.68 -6.93 9.93
CA ASP A 176 16.92 -7.41 8.58
C ASP A 176 17.63 -8.77 8.62
N ARG A 177 16.90 -9.82 8.25
CA ARG A 177 17.37 -11.21 8.23
C ARG A 177 18.22 -11.53 7.02
N ILE A 178 17.96 -10.86 5.90
CA ILE A 178 18.67 -11.07 4.63
C ILE A 178 19.83 -10.10 4.44
N GLY A 179 19.85 -8.98 5.18
CA GLY A 179 20.94 -8.02 5.22
C GLY A 179 21.14 -7.28 3.89
N VAL A 180 20.02 -6.87 3.27
CA VAL A 180 20.04 -6.09 2.02
C VAL A 180 19.10 -4.89 2.04
N HIS A 181 18.15 -4.81 2.99
CA HIS A 181 17.12 -3.78 2.98
C HIS A 181 17.64 -2.44 3.53
N CYS A 182 17.69 -1.44 2.66
CA CYS A 182 18.04 -0.05 3.04
C CYS A 182 19.38 0.09 3.80
N ASP A 183 20.32 -0.84 3.62
CA ASP A 183 21.59 -0.87 4.35
C ASP A 183 22.39 0.42 4.21
N SER A 184 22.43 0.95 2.98
CA SER A 184 23.20 2.16 2.67
C SER A 184 22.59 3.40 3.32
N GLU A 185 21.26 3.46 3.36
CA GLU A 185 20.47 4.55 3.90
C GLU A 185 20.50 4.55 5.42
N LEU A 186 20.37 3.37 6.05
CA LEU A 186 20.50 3.20 7.50
C LEU A 186 21.93 3.51 7.97
N ALA A 187 22.96 3.06 7.24
CA ALA A 187 24.34 3.40 7.54
C ALA A 187 24.60 4.91 7.37
N ALA A 188 24.09 5.53 6.30
CA ALA A 188 24.22 6.97 6.09
C ALA A 188 23.54 7.77 7.21
N LEU A 189 22.35 7.35 7.64
CA LEU A 189 21.61 7.97 8.73
C LEU A 189 22.35 7.85 10.06
N ALA A 190 22.81 6.66 10.43
CA ALA A 190 23.60 6.45 11.65
C ALA A 190 24.89 7.30 11.67
N ASN A 191 25.62 7.34 10.55
CA ASN A 191 26.84 8.16 10.45
C ASN A 191 26.58 9.67 10.48
N SER A 192 25.37 10.11 10.11
CA SER A 192 25.01 11.54 10.12
C SER A 192 24.81 12.08 11.54
N VAL A 193 24.45 11.22 12.49
CA VAL A 193 24.15 11.60 13.88
C VAL A 193 25.33 11.41 14.84
N GLU A 194 26.39 10.71 14.43
CA GLU A 194 27.63 10.55 15.22
C GLU A 194 28.60 11.75 15.10
N ARG A 195 28.31 12.71 14.21
CA ARG A 195 29.13 13.91 13.97
C ARG A 195 28.70 15.10 14.82
#